data_AF-A0A9E3K450-F1
#
_entry.id   AF-A0A9E3K450-F1
#
_cell.length_a   1.000
_cell.length_b   1.000
_cell.length_c   1.000
_cell.angle_alpha   90.00
_cell.angle_beta   90.00
_cell.angle_gamma   90.00
#
_symmetry.space_group_name_H-M   'P 1'
#
loop_
_entity.id
_entity.type
_entity.pdbx_description
1 polymer ?
#
loop_
_entity_poly.entity_id
_entity_poly.type
_entity_poly.pdbx_seq_one_letter_code
_entity_poly.pdbx_strand_id
1 'polypeptide(L)'
;MLDLNGDGVHTLSIESGVKFDLLATGSPISTGWVDKQDGLLALDRNGNGVIDSGAELFGTSTKLADGSKAQDGYQALAALDANADGKIDSQDAAFANLRVWVDANSDGVSQAGELKSLAELNVKSIGVQAQKLGVKDNGNWVGLGATFETNDGGSRATGDVWFVADKNGQELRDKVSNLAQALSGAAADLSATSINAVTLPSITQGSGSTTLAVAVNVNKLTSLLGQFDANGKPLGSITQLSATSDALKLNGLDPLAPGYLAAPTKS
;
A
#
# COMPACT_ATOMS: atom_id res chain seq x y z
N MET A 1 -26.06 2.78 7.28
CA MET A 1 -26.35 2.82 8.72
C MET A 1 -27.83 2.61 8.96
N LEU A 2 -28.20 1.96 10.05
CA LEU A 2 -29.57 1.72 10.50
C LEU A 2 -29.75 2.41 11.86
N ASP A 3 -30.83 3.17 11.98
CA ASP A 3 -31.32 3.75 13.23
C ASP A 3 -32.02 2.66 14.07
N LEU A 4 -31.43 2.26 15.21
CA LEU A 4 -31.94 1.13 16.01
C LEU A 4 -32.70 1.56 17.27
N ASN A 5 -32.71 2.84 17.62
CA ASN A 5 -33.40 3.38 18.81
C ASN A 5 -34.56 4.33 18.44
N GLY A 6 -34.65 4.78 17.19
CA GLY A 6 -35.71 5.61 16.62
C GLY A 6 -35.51 7.11 16.80
N ASP A 7 -34.30 7.60 17.10
CA ASP A 7 -34.01 9.03 17.22
C ASP A 7 -33.31 9.64 15.99
N GLY A 8 -33.04 8.80 14.99
CA GLY A 8 -32.39 9.19 13.73
C GLY A 8 -31.07 8.47 13.55
N VAL A 9 -30.35 8.83 12.48
CA VAL A 9 -29.00 8.29 12.25
C VAL A 9 -27.98 9.23 12.89
N HIS A 10 -27.22 8.73 13.85
CA HIS A 10 -26.21 9.46 14.61
C HIS A 10 -24.80 8.91 14.40
N THR A 11 -23.84 9.82 14.45
CA THR A 11 -22.44 9.52 14.17
C THR A 11 -21.54 10.08 15.25
N LEU A 12 -20.33 9.54 15.37
CA LEU A 12 -19.26 10.07 16.19
C LEU A 12 -18.28 10.84 15.32
N SER A 13 -17.68 11.89 15.87
CA SER A 13 -16.65 12.65 15.18
C SER A 13 -15.36 11.84 15.05
N ILE A 14 -14.49 12.24 14.12
CA ILE A 14 -13.15 11.66 13.99
C ILE A 14 -12.31 11.83 15.27
N GLU A 15 -12.66 12.79 16.13
CA GLU A 15 -11.98 13.03 17.41
C GLU A 15 -12.23 11.92 18.44
N SER A 16 -13.28 11.11 18.25
CA SER A 16 -13.49 9.89 19.04
C SER A 16 -12.37 8.85 18.85
N GLY A 17 -11.52 9.02 17.82
CA GLY A 17 -10.28 8.26 17.69
C GLY A 17 -10.44 6.85 17.14
N VAL A 18 -11.61 6.51 16.60
CA VAL A 18 -11.90 5.20 16.01
C VAL A 18 -11.05 4.99 14.75
N LYS A 19 -10.52 3.78 14.59
CA LYS A 19 -9.70 3.40 13.44
C LYS A 19 -10.28 2.20 12.73
N PHE A 20 -10.53 2.33 11.44
CA PHE A 20 -11.08 1.26 10.61
C PHE A 20 -10.55 1.34 9.18
N ASP A 21 -10.48 0.21 8.47
CA ASP A 21 -10.08 0.17 7.05
C ASP A 21 -11.27 0.51 6.12
N LEU A 22 -11.80 1.73 6.25
CA LEU A 22 -12.98 2.19 5.49
C LEU A 22 -12.76 2.14 3.96
N LEU A 23 -11.52 2.23 3.50
CA LEU A 23 -11.14 2.28 2.08
C LEU A 23 -10.81 0.91 1.48
N ALA A 24 -10.89 -0.17 2.27
CA ALA A 24 -10.52 -1.53 1.87
C ALA A 24 -9.07 -1.63 1.33
N THR A 25 -8.14 -0.99 2.04
CA THR A 25 -6.71 -0.93 1.71
C THR A 25 -5.88 -1.94 2.50
N GLY A 26 -6.47 -2.60 3.49
CA GLY A 26 -5.77 -3.44 4.47
C GLY A 26 -5.07 -2.65 5.57
N SER A 27 -5.34 -1.35 5.71
CA SER A 27 -4.71 -0.49 6.71
C SER A 27 -5.73 0.45 7.36
N PRO A 28 -5.98 0.33 8.66
CA PRO A 28 -6.92 1.21 9.35
C PRO A 28 -6.48 2.68 9.33
N ILE A 29 -7.46 3.57 9.22
CA ILE A 29 -7.29 5.03 9.31
C ILE A 29 -8.23 5.60 10.36
N SER A 30 -7.84 6.72 10.97
CA SER A 30 -8.74 7.45 11.85
C SER A 30 -9.94 7.94 11.05
N THR A 31 -11.13 7.68 11.54
CA THR A 31 -12.38 8.02 10.88
C THR A 31 -13.43 8.46 11.89
N GLY A 32 -14.37 9.28 11.45
CA GLY A 32 -15.67 9.38 12.11
C GLY A 32 -16.36 8.02 12.09
N TRP A 33 -17.32 7.83 12.98
CA TRP A 33 -17.85 6.50 13.27
C TRP A 33 -19.36 6.49 13.48
N VAL A 34 -19.94 5.30 13.59
CA VAL A 34 -21.34 5.11 13.98
C VAL A 34 -21.51 5.36 15.48
N ASP A 35 -22.64 5.93 15.90
CA ASP A 35 -23.00 5.96 17.33
C ASP A 35 -23.31 4.53 17.83
N LYS A 36 -23.01 4.26 19.11
CA LYS A 36 -23.23 2.95 19.74
C LYS A 36 -24.70 2.48 19.78
N GLN A 37 -25.66 3.38 19.58
CA GLN A 37 -27.09 3.08 19.53
C GLN A 37 -27.57 2.75 18.11
N ASP A 38 -26.75 3.00 17.11
CA ASP A 38 -26.99 2.72 15.70
C ASP A 38 -26.16 1.54 15.21
N GLY A 39 -26.41 1.12 13.96
CA GLY A 39 -25.72 -0.02 13.35
C GLY A 39 -25.18 0.25 11.96
N LEU A 40 -24.00 -0.31 11.66
CA LEU A 40 -23.48 -0.41 10.30
C LEU A 40 -24.05 -1.66 9.63
N LEU A 41 -24.69 -1.50 8.46
CA LEU A 41 -25.07 -2.65 7.64
C LEU A 41 -23.81 -3.26 7.04
N ALA A 42 -23.68 -4.57 7.16
CA ALA A 42 -22.50 -5.30 6.73
C ALA A 42 -22.87 -6.66 6.13
N LEU A 43 -21.97 -7.17 5.30
CA LEU A 43 -21.97 -8.51 4.76
C LEU A 43 -20.54 -9.02 4.83
N ASP A 44 -20.30 -10.08 5.61
CA ASP A 44 -19.03 -10.78 5.62
C ASP A 44 -18.83 -11.43 4.25
N ARG A 45 -17.94 -10.84 3.44
CA ARG A 45 -17.72 -11.27 2.04
C ARG A 45 -16.60 -12.27 1.93
N ASN A 46 -15.68 -12.30 2.90
CA ASN A 46 -14.51 -13.18 2.88
C ASN A 46 -14.71 -14.44 3.73
N GLY A 47 -15.78 -14.50 4.53
CA GLY A 47 -16.19 -15.64 5.36
C GLY A 47 -15.36 -15.80 6.64
N ASN A 48 -14.69 -14.75 7.12
CA ASN A 48 -13.84 -14.83 8.30
C ASN A 48 -14.60 -14.67 9.64
N GLY A 49 -15.90 -14.34 9.58
CA GLY A 49 -16.79 -14.20 10.74
C GLY A 49 -16.69 -12.85 11.47
N VAL A 50 -15.94 -11.88 10.93
CA VAL A 50 -15.81 -10.51 11.46
C VAL A 50 -15.95 -9.50 10.33
N ILE A 51 -16.19 -8.24 10.68
CA ILE A 51 -16.19 -7.14 9.70
C ILE A 51 -14.92 -6.33 9.92
N ASP A 52 -13.95 -6.49 9.03
CA ASP A 52 -12.61 -5.88 9.17
C ASP A 52 -12.25 -4.92 8.04
N SER A 53 -13.08 -4.86 6.99
CA SER A 53 -12.83 -4.04 5.82
C SER A 53 -14.05 -3.26 5.35
N GLY A 54 -13.83 -2.04 4.85
CA GLY A 54 -14.86 -1.26 4.19
C GLY A 54 -15.46 -1.91 2.94
N ALA A 55 -14.86 -2.99 2.41
CA ALA A 55 -15.46 -3.79 1.33
C ALA A 55 -16.65 -4.64 1.80
N GLU A 56 -16.74 -4.89 3.11
CA GLU A 56 -17.79 -5.67 3.77
C GLU A 56 -18.93 -4.78 4.27
N LEU A 57 -18.66 -3.48 4.41
CA LEU A 57 -19.68 -2.47 4.64
C LEU A 57 -20.36 -2.06 3.33
N PHE A 58 -21.60 -1.59 3.43
CA PHE A 58 -22.31 -1.01 2.29
C PHE A 58 -21.93 0.46 2.11
N GLY A 59 -21.18 0.72 1.03
CA GLY A 59 -20.73 2.06 0.65
C GLY A 59 -19.89 2.05 -0.63
N THR A 60 -19.15 3.14 -0.88
CA THR A 60 -18.29 3.28 -2.08
C THR A 60 -17.13 2.28 -2.19
N SER A 61 -16.79 1.60 -1.09
CA SER A 61 -15.77 0.55 -1.07
C SER A 61 -16.31 -0.83 -1.47
N THR A 62 -17.63 -0.99 -1.59
CA THR A 62 -18.27 -2.26 -1.97
C THR A 62 -17.98 -2.59 -3.42
N LYS A 63 -17.55 -3.83 -3.69
CA LYS A 63 -17.46 -4.36 -5.06
C LYS A 63 -18.80 -4.95 -5.50
N LEU A 64 -19.23 -4.56 -6.69
CA LEU A 64 -20.39 -5.10 -7.38
C LEU A 64 -20.03 -6.38 -8.15
N ALA A 65 -21.03 -7.09 -8.67
CA ALA A 65 -20.86 -8.35 -9.38
C ALA A 65 -20.01 -8.22 -10.67
N ASP A 66 -20.00 -7.05 -11.29
CA ASP A 66 -19.17 -6.72 -12.46
C ASP A 66 -17.71 -6.37 -12.11
N GLY A 67 -17.36 -6.39 -10.82
CA GLY A 67 -16.04 -6.03 -10.30
C GLY A 67 -15.81 -4.52 -10.12
N SER A 68 -16.77 -3.68 -10.52
CA SER A 68 -16.73 -2.23 -10.26
C SER A 68 -17.06 -1.91 -8.80
N LYS A 69 -16.77 -0.68 -8.37
CA LYS A 69 -17.16 -0.19 -7.04
C LYS A 69 -18.54 0.47 -7.12
N ALA A 70 -19.35 0.27 -6.09
CA ALA A 70 -20.62 0.98 -5.96
C ALA A 70 -20.39 2.51 -5.83
N GLN A 71 -21.32 3.29 -6.36
CA GLN A 71 -21.34 4.75 -6.25
C GLN A 71 -21.72 5.22 -4.85
N ASP A 72 -22.56 4.43 -4.16
CA ASP A 72 -23.09 4.70 -2.83
C ASP A 72 -23.56 3.39 -2.17
N GLY A 73 -23.91 3.45 -0.87
CA GLY A 73 -24.32 2.29 -0.10
C GLY A 73 -25.66 1.69 -0.54
N TYR A 74 -26.55 2.49 -1.13
CA TYR A 74 -27.86 2.02 -1.59
C TYR A 74 -27.77 1.32 -2.94
N GLN A 75 -26.88 1.74 -3.84
CA GLN A 75 -26.58 0.99 -5.05
C GLN A 75 -25.97 -0.38 -4.71
N ALA A 76 -25.06 -0.41 -3.73
CA ALA A 76 -24.49 -1.65 -3.23
C ALA A 76 -25.56 -2.59 -2.67
N LEU A 77 -26.56 -2.04 -1.98
CA LEU A 77 -27.67 -2.80 -1.43
C LEU A 77 -28.66 -3.26 -2.51
N ALA A 78 -29.01 -2.39 -3.46
CA ALA A 78 -29.88 -2.69 -4.60
C ALA A 78 -29.33 -3.81 -5.49
N ALA A 79 -28.00 -3.99 -5.54
CA ALA A 79 -27.39 -5.11 -6.24
C ALA A 79 -27.73 -6.48 -5.62
N LEU A 80 -28.26 -6.51 -4.39
CA LEU A 80 -28.70 -7.73 -3.70
C LEU A 80 -30.22 -7.96 -3.81
N ASP A 81 -30.96 -7.02 -4.38
CA ASP A 81 -32.41 -7.07 -4.57
C ASP A 81 -32.69 -7.94 -5.80
N ALA A 82 -32.93 -9.23 -5.54
CA ALA A 82 -32.96 -10.26 -6.58
C ALA A 82 -34.27 -10.22 -7.36
N ASN A 83 -35.35 -9.79 -6.73
CA ASN A 83 -36.67 -9.67 -7.35
C ASN A 83 -36.97 -8.25 -7.89
N ALA A 84 -36.07 -7.29 -7.63
CA ALA A 84 -36.15 -5.89 -8.03
C ALA A 84 -37.41 -5.17 -7.52
N ASP A 85 -37.90 -5.52 -6.33
CA ASP A 85 -39.11 -4.93 -5.75
C ASP A 85 -38.84 -3.65 -4.93
N GLY A 86 -37.57 -3.21 -4.86
CA GLY A 86 -37.16 -1.95 -4.24
C GLY A 86 -36.83 -2.06 -2.75
N LYS A 87 -36.74 -3.27 -2.21
CA LYS A 87 -36.33 -3.55 -0.84
C LYS A 87 -35.52 -4.84 -0.79
N ILE A 88 -34.71 -4.97 0.26
CA ILE A 88 -34.08 -6.24 0.63
C ILE A 88 -34.92 -6.86 1.74
N ASP A 89 -35.52 -8.02 1.47
CA ASP A 89 -36.34 -8.76 2.42
C ASP A 89 -36.13 -10.28 2.33
N SER A 90 -36.91 -11.06 3.08
CA SER A 90 -36.81 -12.53 3.12
C SER A 90 -36.96 -13.25 1.77
N GLN A 91 -37.43 -12.57 0.72
CA GLN A 91 -37.49 -13.08 -0.64
C GLN A 91 -36.13 -13.04 -1.35
N ASP A 92 -35.17 -12.26 -0.82
CA ASP A 92 -33.82 -12.14 -1.36
C ASP A 92 -32.85 -13.11 -0.67
N ALA A 93 -32.12 -13.88 -1.47
CA ALA A 93 -31.17 -14.87 -0.96
C ALA A 93 -30.07 -14.26 -0.07
N ALA A 94 -29.72 -12.98 -0.30
CA ALA A 94 -28.71 -12.29 0.47
C ALA A 94 -29.19 -11.83 1.86
N PHE A 95 -30.51 -11.69 2.08
CA PHE A 95 -31.08 -11.09 3.30
C PHE A 95 -30.64 -11.82 4.57
N ALA A 96 -30.62 -13.15 4.56
CA ALA A 96 -30.21 -13.97 5.71
C ALA A 96 -28.72 -13.82 6.06
N ASN A 97 -27.90 -13.37 5.12
CA ASN A 97 -26.45 -13.20 5.29
C ASN A 97 -26.08 -11.79 5.78
N LEU A 98 -27.00 -10.83 5.67
CA LEU A 98 -26.78 -9.49 6.18
C LEU A 98 -26.61 -9.49 7.70
N ARG A 99 -25.71 -8.63 8.16
CA ARG A 99 -25.46 -8.36 9.56
C ARG A 99 -25.53 -6.87 9.82
N VAL A 100 -25.83 -6.53 11.06
CA VAL A 100 -25.76 -5.17 11.58
C VAL A 100 -24.70 -5.17 12.66
N TRP A 101 -23.63 -4.42 12.42
CA TRP A 101 -22.57 -4.24 13.38
C TRP A 101 -22.89 -3.05 14.28
N VAL A 102 -23.17 -3.35 15.54
CA VAL A 102 -23.38 -2.36 16.60
C VAL A 102 -22.12 -2.31 17.45
N ASP A 103 -21.23 -1.39 17.10
CA ASP A 103 -19.98 -1.17 17.81
C ASP A 103 -20.26 -0.44 19.14
N ALA A 104 -20.46 -1.22 20.20
CA ALA A 104 -20.97 -0.71 21.47
C ALA A 104 -19.88 0.04 22.28
N ASN A 105 -18.61 -0.30 22.04
CA ASN A 105 -17.46 0.32 22.70
C ASN A 105 -16.76 1.36 21.82
N SER A 106 -17.15 1.46 20.55
CA SER A 106 -16.62 2.38 19.55
C SER A 106 -15.12 2.19 19.30
N ASP A 107 -14.63 0.94 19.31
CA ASP A 107 -13.22 0.63 19.09
C ASP A 107 -12.87 0.34 17.62
N GLY A 108 -13.87 0.22 16.74
CA GLY A 108 -13.70 -0.06 15.32
C GLY A 108 -13.25 -1.49 15.03
N VAL A 109 -13.36 -2.41 16.00
CA VAL A 109 -13.00 -3.82 15.86
C VAL A 109 -14.24 -4.67 16.04
N SER A 110 -14.72 -5.26 14.94
CA SER A 110 -15.90 -6.12 14.98
C SER A 110 -15.68 -7.36 15.84
N GLN A 111 -16.55 -7.54 16.83
CA GLN A 111 -16.55 -8.73 17.69
C GLN A 111 -17.85 -9.53 17.55
N ALA A 112 -17.80 -10.82 17.84
CA ALA A 112 -18.96 -11.71 17.70
C ALA A 112 -20.20 -11.25 18.52
N GLY A 113 -19.99 -10.55 19.64
CA GLY A 113 -21.09 -10.01 20.46
C GLY A 113 -21.79 -8.78 19.87
N GLU A 114 -21.13 -8.10 18.91
CA GLU A 114 -21.55 -6.84 18.30
C GLU A 114 -22.23 -7.03 16.94
N LEU A 115 -22.00 -8.18 16.30
CA LEU A 115 -22.67 -8.54 15.05
C LEU A 115 -24.04 -9.14 15.34
N LYS A 116 -25.08 -8.44 14.91
CA LYS A 116 -26.47 -8.89 15.01
C LYS A 116 -26.99 -9.29 13.65
N SER A 117 -27.80 -10.35 13.60
CA SER A 117 -28.61 -10.64 12.42
C SER A 117 -29.78 -9.66 12.31
N LEU A 118 -30.31 -9.51 11.09
CA LEU A 118 -31.52 -8.71 10.85
C LEU A 118 -32.72 -9.22 11.67
N ALA A 119 -32.83 -10.54 11.82
CA ALA A 119 -33.87 -11.18 12.61
C ALA A 119 -33.78 -10.82 14.11
N GLU A 120 -32.57 -10.79 14.69
CA GLU A 120 -32.37 -10.38 16.09
C GLU A 120 -32.76 -8.93 16.35
N LEU A 121 -32.67 -8.07 15.33
CA LEU A 121 -33.07 -6.66 15.41
C LEU A 121 -34.51 -6.42 14.95
N ASN A 122 -35.29 -7.48 14.74
CA ASN A 122 -36.65 -7.43 14.20
C ASN A 122 -36.78 -6.68 12.86
N VAL A 123 -35.72 -6.62 12.06
CA VAL A 123 -35.75 -6.00 10.73
C VAL A 123 -36.48 -6.95 9.77
N LYS A 124 -37.52 -6.44 9.12
CA LYS A 124 -38.36 -7.14 8.16
C LYS A 124 -37.90 -6.89 6.73
N SER A 125 -37.62 -5.64 6.39
CA SER A 125 -37.17 -5.23 5.07
C SER A 125 -36.37 -3.94 5.15
N ILE A 126 -35.44 -3.73 4.22
CA ILE A 126 -34.65 -2.49 4.11
C ILE A 126 -34.89 -1.90 2.72
N GLY A 127 -35.38 -0.66 2.65
CA GLY A 127 -35.58 0.02 1.36
C GLY A 127 -34.25 0.35 0.68
N VAL A 128 -34.16 0.08 -0.62
CA VAL A 128 -32.95 0.39 -1.42
C VAL A 128 -33.06 1.70 -2.19
N GLN A 129 -34.26 2.27 -2.26
CA GLN A 129 -34.53 3.53 -2.95
C GLN A 129 -34.34 4.71 -1.99
N ALA A 130 -33.15 5.30 -2.03
CA ALA A 130 -32.83 6.43 -1.17
C ALA A 130 -33.21 7.79 -1.76
N GLN A 131 -33.46 8.73 -0.86
CA GLN A 131 -33.64 10.14 -1.15
C GLN A 131 -32.44 10.94 -0.64
N LYS A 132 -32.18 12.09 -1.27
CA LYS A 132 -31.13 13.00 -0.81
C LYS A 132 -31.55 13.66 0.50
N LEU A 133 -30.70 13.58 1.52
CA LEU A 133 -30.89 14.25 2.81
C LEU A 133 -29.99 15.48 2.92
N GLY A 134 -28.67 15.27 2.89
CA GLY A 134 -27.68 16.34 2.97
C GLY A 134 -27.55 16.95 4.37
N VAL A 135 -27.55 16.11 5.39
CA VAL A 135 -27.40 16.51 6.79
C VAL A 135 -25.97 16.28 7.24
N LYS A 136 -25.43 17.18 8.08
CA LYS A 136 -24.12 17.01 8.69
C LYS A 136 -24.28 16.70 10.17
N ASP A 137 -23.65 15.62 10.63
CA ASP A 137 -23.66 15.19 12.02
C ASP A 137 -22.22 14.93 12.47
N ASN A 138 -21.78 15.57 13.55
CA ASN A 138 -20.43 15.41 14.13
C ASN A 138 -19.25 15.46 13.13
N GLY A 139 -19.39 16.24 12.05
CA GLY A 139 -18.38 16.35 11.00
C GLY A 139 -18.66 15.48 9.78
N ASN A 140 -19.41 14.39 9.95
CA ASN A 140 -19.77 13.41 8.92
C ASN A 140 -20.98 13.87 8.12
N TRP A 141 -21.08 13.43 6.86
CA TRP A 141 -22.16 13.83 5.96
C TRP A 141 -23.13 12.67 5.72
N VAL A 142 -24.38 12.84 6.13
CA VAL A 142 -25.50 11.93 5.83
C VAL A 142 -26.13 12.40 4.52
N GLY A 143 -25.68 11.83 3.41
CA GLY A 143 -26.05 12.33 2.07
C GLY A 143 -27.31 11.70 1.50
N LEU A 144 -27.57 10.42 1.80
CA LEU A 144 -28.74 9.67 1.32
C LEU A 144 -29.45 9.00 2.49
N GLY A 145 -30.77 8.89 2.39
CA GLY A 145 -31.59 8.21 3.40
C GLY A 145 -32.76 7.46 2.80
N ALA A 146 -33.09 6.33 3.42
CA ALA A 146 -34.29 5.54 3.17
C ALA A 146 -34.86 5.06 4.51
N THR A 147 -35.72 4.04 4.49
CA THR A 147 -36.28 3.44 5.70
C THR A 147 -36.15 1.93 5.69
N PHE A 148 -36.18 1.33 6.88
CA PHE A 148 -36.39 -0.11 7.05
C PHE A 148 -37.67 -0.35 7.86
N GLU A 149 -38.36 -1.45 7.56
CA GLU A 149 -39.54 -1.89 8.32
C GLU A 149 -39.12 -2.91 9.38
N THR A 150 -39.79 -2.88 10.52
CA THR A 150 -39.67 -3.92 11.54
C THR A 150 -40.85 -4.91 11.47
N ASN A 151 -40.66 -6.11 12.00
CA ASN A 151 -41.72 -7.12 12.08
C ASN A 151 -42.91 -6.67 12.95
N ASP A 152 -42.68 -5.73 13.87
CA ASP A 152 -43.72 -5.12 14.71
C ASP A 152 -44.50 -3.99 14.01
N GLY A 153 -44.23 -3.74 12.73
CA GLY A 153 -44.89 -2.71 11.92
C GLY A 153 -44.30 -1.30 12.08
N GLY A 154 -43.16 -1.17 12.77
CA GLY A 154 -42.43 0.09 12.86
C GLY A 154 -41.67 0.41 11.57
N SER A 155 -41.41 1.69 11.35
CA SER A 155 -40.52 2.17 10.28
C SER A 155 -39.47 3.08 10.89
N ARG A 156 -38.22 2.90 10.50
CA ARG A 156 -37.05 3.61 11.05
C ARG A 156 -36.08 4.04 9.95
N ALA A 157 -35.24 5.02 10.27
CA ALA A 157 -34.34 5.61 9.28
C ALA A 157 -33.17 4.69 8.92
N THR A 158 -32.70 4.84 7.68
CA THR A 158 -31.39 4.37 7.24
C THR A 158 -30.65 5.52 6.59
N GLY A 159 -29.31 5.48 6.63
CA GLY A 159 -28.46 6.54 6.11
C GLY A 159 -27.23 6.00 5.39
N ASP A 160 -26.90 6.59 4.24
CA ASP A 160 -25.56 6.52 3.68
C ASP A 160 -24.75 7.71 4.20
N VAL A 161 -23.67 7.38 4.90
CA VAL A 161 -22.88 8.32 5.68
C VAL A 161 -21.45 8.34 5.17
N TRP A 162 -21.03 9.51 4.70
CA TRP A 162 -19.65 9.80 4.38
C TRP A 162 -18.94 10.24 5.66
N PHE A 163 -18.27 9.29 6.30
CA PHE A 163 -17.42 9.58 7.45
C PHE A 163 -16.23 10.44 7.05
N VAL A 164 -15.87 11.37 7.93
CA VAL A 164 -14.60 12.08 7.84
C VAL A 164 -13.49 11.07 8.07
N ALA A 165 -12.46 11.05 7.22
CA ALA A 165 -11.36 10.11 7.36
C ALA A 165 -10.01 10.79 7.15
N ASP A 166 -9.03 10.48 8.01
CA ASP A 166 -7.65 10.94 7.87
C ASP A 166 -6.90 10.09 6.84
N LYS A 167 -6.92 10.56 5.59
CA LYS A 167 -6.22 9.91 4.48
C LYS A 167 -4.73 10.26 4.44
N ASN A 168 -4.26 11.26 5.19
CA ASN A 168 -2.87 11.72 5.12
C ASN A 168 -1.92 10.62 5.57
N GLY A 169 -2.30 9.85 6.59
CA GLY A 169 -1.54 8.69 7.04
C GLY A 169 -1.37 7.61 5.97
N GLN A 170 -2.36 7.40 5.10
CA GLN A 170 -2.26 6.45 3.98
C GLN A 170 -1.37 6.99 2.88
N GLU A 171 -1.58 8.24 2.46
CA GLU A 171 -0.76 8.84 1.41
C GLU A 171 0.73 8.86 1.76
N LEU A 172 1.06 9.08 3.03
CA LEU A 172 2.44 9.05 3.49
C LEU A 172 3.02 7.63 3.46
N ARG A 173 2.24 6.62 3.87
CA ARG A 173 2.65 5.20 3.78
C ARG A 173 2.88 4.78 2.33
N ASP A 174 1.97 5.14 1.43
CA ASP A 174 2.10 4.83 0.00
C ASP A 174 3.35 5.47 -0.60
N LYS A 175 3.63 6.74 -0.27
CA LYS A 175 4.86 7.43 -0.69
C LYS A 175 6.13 6.74 -0.18
N VAL A 176 6.14 6.32 1.09
CA VAL A 176 7.29 5.60 1.68
C VAL A 176 7.47 4.21 1.06
N SER A 177 6.37 3.47 0.83
CA SER A 177 6.39 2.17 0.18
C SER A 177 6.93 2.27 -1.26
N ASN A 178 6.45 3.24 -2.03
CA ASN A 178 6.94 3.50 -3.38
C ASN A 178 8.43 3.87 -3.40
N LEU A 179 8.88 4.67 -2.44
CA LEU A 179 10.30 4.99 -2.28
C LEU A 179 11.14 3.75 -1.94
N ALA A 180 10.66 2.88 -1.05
CA ALA A 180 11.33 1.64 -0.69
C ALA A 180 11.41 0.65 -1.87
N GLN A 181 10.35 0.56 -2.67
CA GLN A 181 10.34 -0.23 -3.91
C GLN A 181 11.31 0.32 -4.96
N ALA A 182 11.35 1.65 -5.14
CA ALA A 182 12.31 2.29 -6.04
C ALA A 182 13.76 2.05 -5.59
N LEU A 183 14.04 2.12 -4.29
CA LEU A 183 15.37 1.88 -3.75
C LEU A 183 15.79 0.42 -3.87
N SER A 184 14.89 -0.53 -3.61
CA SER A 184 15.18 -1.96 -3.79
C SER A 184 15.37 -2.33 -5.26
N GLY A 185 14.59 -1.76 -6.18
CA GLY A 185 14.81 -1.89 -7.62
C GLY A 185 16.17 -1.34 -8.06
N ALA A 186 16.55 -0.15 -7.57
CA ALA A 186 17.87 0.41 -7.85
C ALA A 186 19.00 -0.47 -7.29
N ALA A 187 18.88 -0.98 -6.07
CA ALA A 187 19.86 -1.89 -5.49
C ALA A 187 19.97 -3.23 -6.26
N ALA A 188 18.84 -3.75 -6.78
CA ALA A 188 18.82 -4.92 -7.64
C ALA A 188 19.54 -4.66 -8.97
N ASP A 189 19.33 -3.51 -9.60
CA ASP A 189 20.01 -3.11 -10.85
C ASP A 189 21.53 -2.93 -10.65
N LEU A 190 21.93 -2.33 -9.53
CA LEU A 190 23.33 -2.21 -9.10
C LEU A 190 23.99 -3.56 -8.81
N SER A 191 23.24 -4.57 -8.37
CA SER A 191 23.76 -5.94 -8.14
C SER A 191 23.72 -6.84 -9.38
N ALA A 192 22.80 -6.59 -10.32
CA ALA A 192 22.70 -7.28 -11.61
C ALA A 192 23.72 -6.79 -12.64
N THR A 193 24.23 -5.57 -12.48
CA THR A 193 25.34 -5.05 -13.28
C THR A 193 26.66 -5.64 -12.78
N SER A 194 26.87 -6.94 -13.03
CA SER A 194 28.23 -7.47 -13.15
C SER A 194 28.87 -6.74 -14.33
N ILE A 195 29.67 -5.70 -14.05
CA ILE A 195 30.61 -5.15 -15.01
C ILE A 195 31.56 -6.32 -15.32
N ASN A 196 31.22 -7.12 -16.33
CA ASN A 196 32.13 -8.12 -16.88
C ASN A 196 33.44 -7.38 -17.17
N ALA A 197 34.52 -7.90 -16.60
CA ALA A 197 35.85 -7.30 -16.64
C ALA A 197 36.09 -6.60 -17.98
N VAL A 198 36.39 -5.30 -17.94
CA VAL A 198 36.81 -4.55 -19.13
C VAL A 198 38.10 -5.20 -19.63
N THR A 199 38.00 -6.08 -20.62
CA THR A 199 39.14 -6.58 -21.36
C THR A 199 39.63 -5.47 -22.27
N LEU A 200 40.76 -4.85 -21.90
CA LEU A 200 41.46 -3.93 -22.80
C LEU A 200 41.95 -4.71 -24.03
N PRO A 201 41.99 -4.08 -25.23
CA PRO A 201 42.51 -4.73 -26.42
C PRO A 201 43.97 -5.13 -26.25
N SER A 202 44.31 -6.36 -26.67
CA SER A 202 45.67 -6.87 -26.68
C SER A 202 46.55 -6.04 -27.63
N ILE A 203 47.54 -5.33 -27.10
CA ILE A 203 48.59 -4.73 -27.94
C ILE A 203 49.55 -5.84 -28.40
N THR A 204 49.50 -6.18 -29.68
CA THR A 204 50.41 -7.16 -30.28
C THR A 204 51.68 -6.42 -30.72
N GLN A 205 52.81 -6.67 -30.06
CA GLN A 205 54.13 -6.40 -30.62
C GLN A 205 54.84 -7.75 -30.86
N GLY A 206 55.28 -7.95 -32.10
CA GLY A 206 56.28 -8.91 -32.56
C GLY A 206 56.43 -10.24 -31.80
N SER A 207 56.04 -11.34 -32.48
CA SER A 207 56.51 -12.72 -32.27
C SER A 207 56.73 -13.16 -30.81
N GLY A 208 55.69 -13.06 -29.99
CA GLY A 208 55.63 -13.64 -28.65
C GLY A 208 54.40 -13.15 -27.91
N SER A 209 53.41 -14.01 -27.68
CA SER A 209 52.19 -13.65 -26.95
C SER A 209 52.47 -13.62 -25.45
N THR A 210 52.62 -12.43 -24.87
CA THR A 210 52.66 -12.24 -23.41
C THR A 210 51.47 -11.39 -23.00
N THR A 211 50.44 -12.03 -22.46
CA THR A 211 49.25 -11.35 -21.91
C THR A 211 49.59 -10.78 -20.53
N LEU A 212 49.86 -9.47 -20.43
CA LEU A 212 49.84 -8.78 -19.13
C LEU A 212 48.38 -8.50 -18.75
N ALA A 213 47.75 -9.43 -18.04
CA ALA A 213 46.46 -9.19 -17.40
C ALA A 213 46.69 -8.43 -16.09
N VAL A 214 46.49 -7.10 -16.08
CA VAL A 214 46.22 -6.40 -14.83
C VAL A 214 44.78 -6.73 -14.45
N ALA A 215 44.61 -7.80 -13.66
CA ALA A 215 43.32 -8.14 -13.09
C ALA A 215 42.95 -7.09 -12.03
N VAL A 216 42.31 -5.99 -12.44
CA VAL A 216 41.63 -5.10 -11.51
C VAL A 216 40.42 -5.87 -10.99
N ASN A 217 40.60 -6.56 -9.86
CA ASN A 217 39.53 -7.31 -9.22
C ASN A 217 38.54 -6.29 -8.63
N VAL A 218 37.48 -6.00 -9.37
CA VAL A 218 36.49 -4.94 -9.06
C VAL A 218 35.86 -5.15 -7.68
N ASN A 219 35.80 -6.40 -7.20
CA ASN A 219 35.37 -6.73 -5.83
C ASN A 219 36.29 -6.15 -4.73
N LYS A 220 37.60 -5.98 -5.03
CA LYS A 220 38.52 -5.28 -4.12
C LYS A 220 38.31 -3.76 -4.17
N LEU A 221 37.93 -3.21 -5.33
CA LEU A 221 37.69 -1.77 -5.47
C LEU A 221 36.38 -1.36 -4.78
N THR A 222 35.31 -2.14 -4.89
CA THR A 222 34.04 -1.89 -4.18
C THR A 222 34.21 -1.97 -2.66
N SER A 223 35.00 -2.93 -2.16
CA SER A 223 35.36 -3.01 -0.74
C SER A 223 36.15 -1.79 -0.26
N LEU A 224 36.95 -1.17 -1.13
CA LEU A 224 37.70 0.05 -0.81
C LEU A 224 36.79 1.30 -0.82
N LEU A 225 35.86 1.42 -1.76
CA LEU A 225 34.92 2.55 -1.79
C LEU A 225 33.95 2.52 -0.61
N GLY A 226 33.54 1.34 -0.14
CA GLY A 226 32.71 1.19 1.06
C GLY A 226 33.41 1.57 2.38
N GLN A 227 34.72 1.84 2.36
CA GLN A 227 35.46 2.33 3.52
C GLN A 227 35.45 3.86 3.63
N PHE A 228 34.76 4.59 2.74
CA PHE A 228 34.64 6.04 2.77
C PHE A 228 33.17 6.48 2.86
N ASP A 229 32.92 7.60 3.54
CA ASP A 229 31.61 8.24 3.59
C ASP A 229 31.30 9.02 2.30
N ALA A 230 30.08 9.55 2.18
CA ALA A 230 29.61 10.30 1.02
C ALA A 230 30.40 11.60 0.73
N ASN A 231 31.26 12.03 1.66
CA ASN A 231 32.13 13.20 1.54
C ASN A 231 33.61 12.81 1.33
N GLY A 232 33.89 11.51 1.14
CA GLY A 232 35.24 11.00 0.87
C GLY A 232 36.11 10.80 2.11
N LYS A 233 35.53 10.77 3.32
CA LYS A 233 36.28 10.55 4.57
C LYS A 233 36.23 9.07 4.99
N PRO A 234 37.36 8.46 5.40
CA PRO A 234 37.38 7.05 5.75
C PRO A 234 36.54 6.75 7.02
N LEU A 235 35.74 5.68 6.95
CA LEU A 235 34.87 5.16 8.00
C LEU A 235 35.62 4.30 9.03
N GLY A 236 36.91 4.03 8.83
CA GLY A 236 37.75 3.20 9.71
C GLY A 236 39.19 3.03 9.22
N SER A 237 39.93 2.06 9.79
CA SER A 237 41.31 1.73 9.38
C SER A 237 41.34 1.13 7.96
N ILE A 238 42.13 1.73 7.08
CA ILE A 238 42.16 1.39 5.65
C ILE A 238 43.12 0.21 5.42
N THR A 239 42.66 -0.86 4.78
CA THR A 239 43.53 -2.00 4.43
C THR A 239 44.35 -1.65 3.18
N GLN A 240 45.67 -1.53 3.30
CA GLN A 240 46.57 -1.12 2.23
C GLN A 240 46.83 -2.25 1.22
N LEU A 241 46.78 -1.96 -0.09
CA LEU A 241 47.30 -2.87 -1.13
C LEU A 241 48.83 -2.77 -1.17
N SER A 242 49.55 -3.85 -0.89
CA SER A 242 50.95 -3.97 -1.29
C SER A 242 51.01 -4.35 -2.77
N ALA A 243 51.64 -3.51 -3.59
CA ALA A 243 52.03 -3.87 -4.94
C ALA A 243 53.38 -4.59 -4.87
N THR A 244 53.48 -5.83 -5.37
CA THR A 244 54.77 -6.49 -5.56
C THR A 244 55.48 -5.84 -6.76
N SER A 245 56.66 -5.29 -6.51
CA SER A 245 57.41 -4.41 -7.43
C SER A 245 58.00 -5.10 -8.68
N ASP A 246 57.67 -6.37 -8.94
CA ASP A 246 58.29 -7.13 -10.05
C ASP A 246 57.68 -6.85 -11.42
N ALA A 247 56.55 -6.14 -11.50
CA ALA A 247 55.89 -5.80 -12.77
C ALA A 247 56.36 -4.48 -13.42
N LEU A 248 57.29 -3.74 -12.81
CA LEU A 248 57.75 -2.43 -13.28
C LEU A 248 59.18 -2.41 -13.86
N LYS A 249 59.84 -3.57 -14.00
CA LYS A 249 61.12 -3.63 -14.71
C LYS A 249 60.86 -3.58 -16.22
N LEU A 250 61.00 -2.39 -16.79
CA LEU A 250 60.97 -2.15 -18.24
C LEU A 250 62.16 -2.89 -18.88
N ASN A 251 61.92 -4.07 -19.45
CA ASN A 251 62.90 -4.82 -20.25
C ASN A 251 63.12 -4.13 -21.60
N GLY A 252 63.87 -3.01 -21.62
CA GLY A 252 64.04 -2.20 -22.83
C GLY A 252 65.25 -1.28 -22.83
N LEU A 253 66.40 -1.71 -22.29
CA LEU A 253 67.68 -1.05 -22.53
C LEU A 253 68.71 -2.10 -22.93
N ASP A 254 68.78 -2.38 -24.23
CA ASP A 254 69.93 -3.06 -24.85
C ASP A 254 71.09 -2.04 -24.93
N PRO A 255 72.25 -2.27 -24.28
CA PRO A 255 73.32 -1.28 -24.16
C PRO A 255 74.12 -0.96 -25.44
N LEU A 256 73.70 -1.45 -26.62
CA LEU A 256 74.56 -1.45 -27.82
C LEU A 256 73.98 -0.77 -29.08
N ALA A 257 72.88 -0.02 -29.01
CA ALA A 257 72.43 0.79 -30.14
C ALA A 257 73.03 2.22 -30.12
N PRO A 258 73.77 2.66 -31.15
CA PRO A 258 74.46 3.95 -31.15
C PRO A 258 73.50 5.14 -31.23
N GLY A 259 73.66 6.09 -30.31
CA GLY A 259 72.77 7.22 -30.06
C GLY A 259 72.84 8.34 -31.11
N TYR A 260 71.69 8.99 -31.29
CA TYR A 260 71.46 10.11 -32.21
C TYR A 260 71.90 11.45 -31.59
N LEU A 261 73.19 11.62 -31.28
CA LEU A 261 73.81 12.93 -30.96
C LEU A 261 75.29 12.92 -31.37
N ALA A 262 75.58 13.17 -32.65
CA ALA A 262 76.92 13.51 -33.11
C ALA A 262 77.09 15.03 -33.14
N ALA A 263 77.96 15.56 -32.27
CA ALA A 263 78.43 16.95 -32.32
C ALA A 263 79.50 17.13 -33.42
N PRO A 264 79.62 18.31 -34.05
CA PRO A 264 80.65 18.57 -35.05
C PRO A 264 82.04 18.75 -34.42
N THR A 265 83.03 18.06 -34.97
CA THR A 265 84.47 18.18 -34.63
C THR A 265 85.07 19.47 -35.21
N LYS A 266 85.88 20.16 -34.41
CA LYS A 266 86.77 21.25 -34.84
C LYS A 266 87.80 20.77 -35.88
N SER A 267 88.06 21.59 -36.88
CA SER A 267 89.38 21.81 -37.49
C SER A 267 89.47 23.28 -37.89
#